data_AF-A0A430QPQ4-F1
#
_entry.id   AF-A0A430QPQ4-F1
#
_cell.length_a   1.000
_cell.length_b   1.000
_cell.length_c   1.000
_cell.angle_alpha   90.00
_cell.angle_beta   90.00
_cell.angle_gamma   90.00
#
_symmetry.space_group_name_H-M   'P 1'
#
loop_
_entity.id
_entity.type
_entity.pdbx_description
1 polymer ?
#
loop_
_entity_poly.entity_id
_entity_poly.type
_entity_poly.pdbx_seq_one_letter_code
_entity_poly.pdbx_strand_id
1 'polypeptide(L)'
;MHTKQLDKQTDALERKMLDVKPWYLQGEVAATRRNENTLLEEHFDVQRHGLFKPDVHDEAAINDYIIKAIKERMFDSPVFKVKEVKGPSKEIPLQNVVQKSLVEEYESFLKRNQILEEDQGDPQKNAIQAEMLELFDKLDRLSSLHFVPHKYIPASMSAKNDAASKLEEPGPTVVSTANLLAPEEICPPRGEILIGKNERTLADRRRHRRKLMRIRSKQLNPPKKGKVDEQQMAMAKVTKMAHRPNSNIKIVK
;
A
#
# COMPACT_ATOMS: atom_id res chain seq x y z
N MET A 1 -56.26 75.89 6.04
CA MET A 1 -55.88 74.93 4.97
C MET A 1 -55.46 73.58 5.54
N HIS A 2 -54.64 73.56 6.60
CA HIS A 2 -54.16 72.32 7.22
C HIS A 2 -55.26 71.44 7.85
N THR A 3 -56.23 72.02 8.57
CA THR A 3 -57.35 71.29 9.18
C THR A 3 -58.20 70.53 8.16
N LYS A 4 -58.59 71.19 7.05
CA LYS A 4 -59.30 70.55 5.94
C LYS A 4 -58.52 69.42 5.26
N GLN A 5 -57.19 69.43 5.33
CA GLN A 5 -56.36 68.35 4.80
C GLN A 5 -56.30 67.17 5.78
N LEU A 6 -56.24 67.46 7.08
CA LEU A 6 -56.34 66.45 8.13
C LEU A 6 -57.72 65.78 8.12
N ASP A 7 -58.81 66.56 8.03
CA ASP A 7 -60.18 66.01 7.96
C ASP A 7 -60.35 65.08 6.75
N LYS A 8 -59.77 65.43 5.60
CA LYS A 8 -59.76 64.57 4.41
C LYS A 8 -58.92 63.30 4.61
N GLN A 9 -57.82 63.39 5.35
CA GLN A 9 -56.98 62.23 5.67
C GLN A 9 -57.66 61.31 6.67
N THR A 10 -58.32 61.86 7.70
CA THR A 10 -59.11 61.08 8.66
C THR A 10 -60.26 60.37 7.96
N ASP A 11 -61.03 61.07 7.11
CA ASP A 11 -62.10 60.46 6.32
C ASP A 11 -61.59 59.32 5.41
N ALA A 12 -60.42 59.53 4.78
CA ALA A 12 -59.81 58.51 3.93
C ALA A 12 -59.32 57.29 4.72
N LEU A 13 -58.82 57.50 5.95
CA LEU A 13 -58.40 56.42 6.83
C LEU A 13 -59.61 55.67 7.40
N GLU A 14 -60.66 56.38 7.83
CA GLU A 14 -61.90 55.79 8.34
C GLU A 14 -62.55 54.88 7.29
N ARG A 15 -62.63 55.33 6.03
CA ARG A 15 -63.14 54.50 4.92
C ARG A 15 -62.30 53.24 4.72
N LYS A 16 -60.97 53.37 4.71
CA LYS A 16 -60.06 52.21 4.58
C LYS A 16 -60.18 51.23 5.74
N MET A 17 -60.55 51.70 6.94
CA MET A 17 -60.75 50.83 8.11
C MET A 17 -62.09 50.10 8.07
N LEU A 18 -63.12 50.69 7.44
CA LEU A 18 -64.44 50.08 7.26
C LEU A 18 -64.47 49.08 6.10
N ASP A 19 -63.65 49.28 5.07
CA ASP A 19 -63.54 48.38 3.92
C ASP A 19 -62.94 47.00 4.28
N VAL A 20 -63.24 46.00 3.44
CA VAL A 20 -62.69 44.65 3.60
C VAL A 20 -61.17 44.68 3.42
N LYS A 21 -60.45 44.17 4.43
CA LYS A 21 -59.00 44.04 4.38
C LYS A 21 -58.55 43.21 3.17
N PRO A 22 -57.41 43.55 2.55
CA PRO A 22 -56.88 42.78 1.44
C PRO A 22 -56.54 41.35 1.89
N TRP A 23 -56.57 40.40 0.94
CA TRP A 23 -56.47 38.97 1.20
C TRP A 23 -55.20 38.57 1.99
N TYR A 24 -54.05 39.21 1.73
CA TYR A 24 -52.80 38.90 2.45
C TYR A 24 -52.81 39.34 3.93
N LEU A 25 -53.73 40.23 4.32
CA LEU A 25 -53.92 40.69 5.69
C LEU A 25 -55.02 39.90 6.42
N GLN A 26 -55.64 38.94 5.74
CA GLN A 26 -56.59 37.99 6.31
C GLN A 26 -55.87 36.69 6.65
N GLY A 27 -56.22 36.07 7.78
CA GLY A 27 -55.74 34.72 8.11
C GLY A 27 -56.47 33.65 7.28
N GLU A 28 -55.82 32.49 7.10
CA GLU A 28 -56.44 31.27 6.56
C GLU A 28 -57.14 31.46 5.20
N VAL A 29 -56.48 32.16 4.28
CA VAL A 29 -57.04 32.42 2.95
C VAL A 29 -56.86 31.21 2.03
N ALA A 30 -57.98 30.66 1.57
CA ALA A 30 -58.02 29.64 0.52
C ALA A 30 -57.73 30.24 -0.87
N ALA A 31 -57.20 29.41 -1.78
CA ALA A 31 -56.84 29.84 -3.14
C ALA A 31 -58.02 30.43 -3.94
N THR A 32 -59.27 30.04 -3.65
CA THR A 32 -60.48 30.54 -4.32
C THR A 32 -60.88 31.96 -3.92
N ARG A 33 -60.43 32.43 -2.75
CA ARG A 33 -60.78 33.77 -2.23
C ARG A 33 -59.85 34.88 -2.73
N ARG A 34 -58.75 34.51 -3.38
CA ARG A 34 -57.79 35.43 -4.01
C ARG A 34 -57.83 35.27 -5.52
N ASN A 35 -57.46 36.33 -6.24
CA ASN A 35 -57.36 36.26 -7.69
C ASN A 35 -56.17 35.38 -8.12
N GLU A 36 -56.17 34.96 -9.39
CA GLU A 36 -55.09 34.17 -9.96
C GLU A 36 -53.76 34.94 -9.91
N ASN A 37 -52.65 34.23 -9.68
CA ASN A 37 -51.27 34.77 -9.64
C ASN A 37 -50.95 35.86 -8.59
N THR A 38 -51.89 36.31 -7.75
CA THR A 38 -51.63 37.33 -6.71
C THR A 38 -50.58 36.92 -5.68
N LEU A 39 -50.36 35.62 -5.48
CA LEU A 39 -49.33 35.12 -4.57
C LEU A 39 -47.90 35.48 -5.03
N LEU A 40 -47.69 35.66 -6.35
CA LEU A 40 -46.38 36.02 -6.91
C LEU A 40 -46.08 37.51 -6.76
N GLU A 41 -47.10 38.35 -6.58
CA GLU A 41 -46.97 39.80 -6.43
C GLU A 41 -46.45 40.19 -5.04
N GLU A 42 -46.82 39.40 -4.04
CA GLU A 42 -46.51 39.65 -2.64
C GLU A 42 -45.32 38.79 -2.16
N HIS A 43 -44.53 39.32 -1.23
CA HIS A 43 -43.37 38.63 -0.67
C HIS A 43 -43.72 37.97 0.67
N PHE A 44 -43.78 36.63 0.68
CA PHE A 44 -44.02 35.85 1.89
C PHE A 44 -42.78 35.05 2.29
N ASP A 45 -42.40 35.17 3.56
CA ASP A 45 -41.40 34.30 4.16
C ASP A 45 -42.06 33.01 4.63
N VAL A 46 -41.75 31.91 3.93
CA VAL A 46 -42.23 30.57 4.28
C VAL A 46 -41.06 29.71 4.71
N GLN A 47 -41.18 29.08 5.88
CA GLN A 47 -40.21 28.10 6.32
C GLN A 47 -40.26 26.87 5.41
N ARG A 48 -39.16 26.61 4.71
CA ARG A 48 -38.99 25.40 3.89
C ARG A 48 -38.33 24.32 4.74
N HIS A 49 -38.93 23.15 4.79
CA HIS A 49 -38.39 21.97 5.45
C HIS A 49 -37.67 21.09 4.42
N GLY A 50 -36.36 21.28 4.30
CA GLY A 50 -35.49 20.50 3.41
C GLY A 50 -34.09 21.08 3.32
N LEU A 51 -33.08 20.22 3.30
CA LEU A 51 -31.72 20.63 2.97
C LEU A 51 -31.66 20.88 1.46
N PHE A 52 -31.44 22.12 1.04
CA PHE A 52 -31.22 22.43 -0.36
C PHE A 52 -29.86 21.91 -0.79
N LYS A 53 -29.83 21.28 -1.98
CA LYS A 53 -28.56 20.98 -2.64
C LYS A 53 -27.86 22.31 -2.92
N PRO A 54 -26.62 22.51 -2.45
CA PRO A 54 -25.89 23.72 -2.79
C PRO A 54 -25.63 23.75 -4.30
N ASP A 55 -25.59 24.96 -4.85
CA ASP A 55 -25.22 25.17 -6.25
C ASP A 55 -23.78 24.70 -6.52
N VAL A 56 -23.48 24.48 -7.80
CA VAL A 56 -22.16 24.04 -8.24
C VAL A 56 -21.13 25.04 -7.71
N HIS A 57 -20.18 24.54 -6.93
CA HIS A 57 -19.15 25.35 -6.31
C HIS A 57 -18.25 25.99 -7.38
N ASP A 58 -17.57 27.07 -7.02
CA ASP A 58 -16.59 27.70 -7.89
C ASP A 58 -15.50 26.69 -8.32
N GLU A 59 -15.43 26.43 -9.63
CA GLU A 59 -14.47 25.50 -10.22
C GLU A 59 -13.02 25.90 -9.88
N ALA A 60 -12.76 27.21 -9.70
CA ALA A 60 -11.45 27.71 -9.31
C ALA A 60 -11.01 27.17 -7.94
N ALA A 61 -11.91 27.16 -6.95
CA ALA A 61 -11.61 26.68 -5.60
C ALA A 61 -11.31 25.17 -5.58
N ILE A 62 -12.01 24.38 -6.39
CA ILE A 62 -11.76 22.94 -6.54
C ILE A 62 -10.40 22.71 -7.20
N ASN A 63 -10.08 23.45 -8.27
CA ASN A 63 -8.80 23.33 -8.96
C ASN A 63 -7.63 23.70 -8.06
N ASP A 64 -7.76 24.76 -7.27
CA ASP A 64 -6.74 25.16 -6.31
C ASP A 64 -6.51 24.09 -5.23
N TYR A 65 -7.60 23.47 -4.74
CA TYR A 65 -7.51 22.34 -3.82
C TYR A 65 -6.82 21.13 -4.46
N ILE A 66 -7.17 20.76 -5.69
CA ILE A 66 -6.55 19.64 -6.41
C ILE A 66 -5.06 19.91 -6.65
N ILE A 67 -4.69 21.11 -7.10
CA ILE A 67 -3.30 21.51 -7.31
C ILE A 67 -2.51 21.40 -6.00
N LYS A 68 -3.09 21.86 -4.88
CA LYS A 68 -2.49 21.72 -3.56
C LYS A 68 -2.32 20.25 -3.17
N ALA A 69 -3.36 19.43 -3.32
CA ALA A 69 -3.33 18.02 -2.98
C ALA A 69 -2.28 17.25 -3.80
N ILE A 70 -2.11 17.58 -5.09
CA ILE A 70 -1.07 16.99 -5.95
C ILE A 70 0.33 17.44 -5.51
N LYS A 71 0.51 18.72 -5.20
CA LYS A 71 1.79 19.27 -4.70
C LYS A 71 2.19 18.61 -3.37
N GLU A 72 1.23 18.43 -2.46
CA GLU A 72 1.42 17.84 -1.13
C GLU A 72 1.34 16.31 -1.14
N ARG A 73 1.03 15.69 -2.28
CA ARG A 73 0.85 14.23 -2.47
C ARG A 73 -0.15 13.58 -1.50
N MET A 74 -1.19 14.31 -1.13
CA MET A 74 -2.24 13.87 -0.20
C MET A 74 -3.29 13.01 -0.91
N PHE A 75 -2.89 11.83 -1.37
CA PHE A 75 -3.80 10.89 -2.03
C PHE A 75 -4.30 9.83 -1.07
N ASP A 76 -5.63 9.62 -1.04
CA ASP A 76 -6.26 8.52 -0.32
C ASP A 76 -6.55 7.32 -1.24
N SER A 77 -5.54 6.93 -2.02
CA SER A 77 -5.65 5.73 -2.87
C SER A 77 -5.44 4.47 -2.04
N PRO A 78 -6.21 3.40 -2.27
CA PRO A 78 -5.96 2.11 -1.63
C PRO A 78 -4.56 1.60 -2.01
N VAL A 79 -3.87 1.01 -1.04
CA VAL A 79 -2.54 0.45 -1.20
C VAL A 79 -2.66 -1.07 -1.39
N PHE A 80 -1.95 -1.61 -2.38
CA PHE A 80 -1.84 -3.06 -2.54
C PHE A 80 -1.14 -3.68 -1.33
N LYS A 81 -1.85 -4.56 -0.62
CA LYS A 81 -1.28 -5.40 0.43
C LYS A 81 -0.36 -6.44 -0.22
N VAL A 82 0.94 -6.23 -0.10
CA VAL A 82 1.93 -7.22 -0.54
C VAL A 82 1.95 -8.31 0.52
N LYS A 83 1.56 -9.54 0.16
CA LYS A 83 1.82 -10.71 0.99
C LYS A 83 3.32 -10.73 1.26
N GLU A 84 3.75 -10.98 2.51
CA GLU A 84 5.16 -11.17 2.83
C GLU A 84 5.70 -12.37 2.06
N VAL A 85 6.13 -12.13 0.83
CA VAL A 85 7.02 -13.02 0.11
C VAL A 85 8.32 -12.85 0.88
N LYS A 86 8.54 -13.71 1.88
CA LYS A 86 9.89 -13.95 2.39
C LYS A 86 10.73 -14.15 1.14
N GLY A 87 11.61 -13.18 0.87
CA GLY A 87 12.34 -13.11 -0.39
C GLY A 87 13.04 -14.44 -0.68
N PRO A 88 13.44 -14.69 -1.94
CA PRO A 88 14.24 -15.88 -2.25
C PRO A 88 15.35 -15.96 -1.20
N SER A 89 15.42 -17.11 -0.51
CA SER A 89 16.40 -17.37 0.55
C SER A 89 17.73 -16.84 0.05
N LYS A 90 18.18 -15.70 0.61
CA LYS A 90 19.41 -15.10 0.15
C LYS A 90 20.47 -16.16 0.38
N GLU A 91 21.17 -16.55 -0.68
CA GLU A 91 22.44 -17.24 -0.57
C GLU A 91 23.21 -16.52 0.54
N ILE A 92 23.33 -17.17 1.69
CA ILE A 92 24.08 -16.62 2.80
C ILE A 92 25.51 -16.68 2.27
N PRO A 93 26.15 -15.54 1.93
CA PRO A 93 27.54 -15.59 1.51
C PRO A 93 28.29 -16.23 2.67
N LEU A 94 29.01 -17.33 2.40
CA LEU A 94 29.90 -17.96 3.35
C LEU A 94 30.76 -16.86 3.98
N GLN A 95 30.41 -16.47 5.21
CA GLN A 95 31.15 -15.46 5.95
C GLN A 95 32.56 -16.00 6.14
N ASN A 96 33.53 -15.14 5.85
CA ASN A 96 34.96 -15.25 6.16
C ASN A 96 35.39 -16.63 6.67
N VAL A 97 36.06 -17.38 5.80
CA VAL A 97 36.82 -18.57 6.20
C VAL A 97 37.86 -18.13 7.22
N VAL A 98 37.49 -18.16 8.49
CA VAL A 98 38.43 -18.17 9.60
C VAL A 98 39.17 -19.48 9.44
N GLN A 99 40.49 -19.43 9.26
CA GLN A 99 41.32 -20.64 9.21
C GLN A 99 41.26 -21.31 10.57
N LYS A 100 40.34 -22.27 10.71
CA LYS A 100 40.25 -23.14 11.87
C LYS A 100 41.23 -24.29 11.69
N SER A 101 41.73 -24.81 12.80
CA SER A 101 42.56 -26.02 12.76
C SER A 101 41.74 -27.21 12.27
N LEU A 102 42.35 -28.16 11.57
CA LEU A 102 41.69 -29.39 11.10
C LEU A 102 41.00 -30.16 12.25
N VAL A 103 41.58 -30.10 13.45
CA VAL A 103 41.01 -30.70 14.66
C VAL A 103 39.71 -29.99 15.08
N GLU A 104 39.70 -28.65 15.06
CA GLU A 104 38.50 -27.84 15.35
C GLU A 104 37.39 -28.07 14.31
N GLU A 105 37.75 -28.23 13.04
CA GLU A 105 36.79 -28.59 11.98
C GLU A 105 36.20 -29.98 12.22
N TYR A 106 37.00 -30.95 12.64
CA TYR A 106 36.52 -32.30 12.91
C TYR A 106 35.62 -32.35 14.16
N GLU A 107 36.02 -31.65 15.24
CA GLU A 107 35.20 -31.53 16.45
C GLU A 107 33.89 -30.78 16.20
N SER A 108 33.94 -29.70 15.42
CA SER A 108 32.75 -28.94 15.06
C SER A 108 31.86 -29.71 14.08
N PHE A 109 32.41 -30.53 13.20
CA PHE A 109 31.64 -31.44 12.34
C PHE A 109 30.95 -32.53 13.16
N LEU A 110 31.63 -33.16 14.11
CA LEU A 110 31.01 -34.14 15.03
C LEU A 110 29.88 -33.51 15.84
N LYS A 111 30.13 -32.35 16.44
CA LYS A 111 29.10 -31.60 17.19
C LYS A 111 27.95 -31.19 16.30
N ARG A 112 28.21 -30.72 15.08
CA ARG A 112 27.18 -30.31 14.13
C ARG A 112 26.34 -31.48 13.65
N ASN A 113 26.92 -32.66 13.45
CA ASN A 113 26.17 -33.87 13.10
C ASN A 113 25.31 -34.37 14.27
N GLN A 114 25.76 -34.21 15.52
CA GLN A 114 24.93 -34.47 16.70
C GLN A 114 23.80 -33.42 16.85
N ILE A 115 24.10 -32.14 16.57
CA ILE A 115 23.14 -31.03 16.62
C ILE A 115 22.16 -31.05 15.43
N LEU A 116 22.49 -31.71 14.32
CA LEU A 116 21.58 -31.93 13.20
C LEU A 116 20.48 -32.96 13.50
N GLU A 117 20.66 -33.78 14.55
CA GLU A 117 19.60 -34.67 15.07
C GLU A 117 18.74 -33.99 16.14
N GLU A 118 19.27 -33.01 16.87
CA GLU A 118 18.50 -32.20 17.82
C GLU A 118 17.92 -30.96 17.12
N ASP A 119 16.65 -31.09 16.69
CA ASP A 119 15.81 -29.98 16.26
C ASP A 119 16.01 -28.76 17.18
N GLN A 120 16.62 -27.70 16.63
CA GLN A 120 16.89 -26.41 17.28
C GLN A 120 15.61 -25.57 17.49
N GLY A 121 14.48 -26.23 17.77
CA GLY A 121 13.20 -25.62 18.13
C GLY A 121 12.88 -25.86 19.60
N ASP A 122 12.03 -25.02 20.18
CA ASP A 122 11.48 -25.31 21.52
C ASP A 122 10.80 -26.69 21.45
N PRO A 123 11.18 -27.67 22.30
CA PRO A 123 10.67 -29.05 22.18
C PRO A 123 9.14 -29.11 22.31
N GLN A 124 8.55 -28.18 23.07
CA GLN A 124 7.10 -28.01 23.17
C GLN A 124 6.46 -27.59 21.83
N LYS A 125 7.10 -26.70 21.06
CA LYS A 125 6.57 -26.29 19.75
C LYS A 125 6.60 -27.43 18.75
N ASN A 126 7.65 -28.25 18.78
CA ASN A 126 7.78 -29.40 17.88
C ASN A 126 6.76 -30.48 18.22
N ALA A 127 6.53 -30.75 19.52
CA ALA A 127 5.48 -31.66 19.96
C ALA A 127 4.08 -31.19 19.51
N ILE A 128 3.76 -29.90 19.69
CA ILE A 128 2.50 -29.32 19.23
C ILE A 128 2.37 -29.43 17.70
N GLN A 129 3.44 -29.18 16.94
CA GLN A 129 3.41 -29.32 15.49
C GLN A 129 3.14 -30.77 15.05
N ALA A 130 3.75 -31.74 15.71
CA ALA A 130 3.51 -33.16 15.43
C ALA A 130 2.05 -33.55 15.72
N GLU A 131 1.50 -33.16 16.88
CA GLU A 131 0.10 -33.40 17.24
C GLU A 131 -0.86 -32.71 16.26
N MET A 132 -0.56 -31.49 15.82
CA MET A 132 -1.38 -30.77 14.83
C MET A 132 -1.39 -31.48 13.46
N LEU A 133 -0.24 -31.98 12.99
CA LEU A 133 -0.15 -32.72 11.73
C LEU A 133 -0.99 -34.00 11.80
N GLU A 134 -0.91 -34.74 12.90
CA GLU A 134 -1.71 -35.94 13.11
C GLU A 134 -3.22 -35.64 13.16
N LEU A 135 -3.60 -34.55 13.84
CA LEU A 135 -4.98 -34.11 13.92
C LEU A 135 -5.54 -33.72 12.54
N PHE A 136 -4.79 -32.96 11.74
CA PHE A 136 -5.23 -32.55 10.41
C PHE A 136 -5.35 -33.73 9.45
N ASP A 137 -4.41 -34.69 9.46
CA ASP A 137 -4.51 -35.91 8.66
C ASP A 137 -5.79 -36.71 8.99
N LYS A 138 -6.17 -36.78 10.28
CA LYS A 138 -7.43 -37.41 10.71
C LYS A 138 -8.67 -36.65 10.21
N LEU A 139 -8.67 -35.32 10.29
CA LEU A 139 -9.79 -34.48 9.85
C LEU A 139 -9.95 -34.47 8.32
N ASP A 140 -8.83 -34.45 7.60
CA ASP A 140 -8.80 -34.47 6.14
C ASP A 140 -9.34 -35.82 5.62
N ARG A 141 -8.97 -36.94 6.27
CA ARG A 141 -9.56 -38.26 5.98
C ARG A 141 -11.06 -38.32 6.30
N LEU A 142 -11.48 -37.77 7.44
CA LEU A 142 -12.88 -37.73 7.85
C LEU A 142 -13.75 -36.92 6.86
N SER A 143 -13.20 -35.86 6.29
CA SER A 143 -13.88 -35.00 5.30
C SER A 143 -13.77 -35.50 3.86
N SER A 144 -13.34 -36.75 3.63
CA SER A 144 -13.13 -37.31 2.29
C SER A 144 -12.20 -36.45 1.42
N LEU A 145 -11.20 -35.83 2.04
CA LEU A 145 -10.22 -34.94 1.41
C LEU A 145 -10.81 -33.67 0.76
N HIS A 146 -12.02 -33.26 1.16
CA HIS A 146 -12.64 -32.00 0.75
C HIS A 146 -12.31 -30.85 1.72
N PHE A 147 -11.05 -30.44 1.76
CA PHE A 147 -10.57 -29.37 2.64
C PHE A 147 -9.89 -28.25 1.86
N VAL A 148 -9.69 -27.11 2.52
CA VAL A 148 -8.90 -26.00 1.95
C VAL A 148 -7.42 -26.32 2.13
N PRO A 149 -6.62 -26.44 1.05
CA PRO A 149 -5.21 -26.77 1.14
C PRO A 149 -4.46 -25.84 2.08
N HIS A 150 -3.47 -26.39 2.79
CA HIS A 150 -2.65 -25.61 3.71
C HIS A 150 -1.97 -24.43 3.00
N LYS A 151 -1.78 -23.33 3.75
CA LYS A 151 -1.08 -22.15 3.24
C LYS A 151 0.33 -22.55 2.85
N TYR A 152 0.75 -22.16 1.65
CA TYR A 152 2.12 -22.38 1.18
C TYR A 152 3.13 -21.73 2.13
N ILE A 153 3.96 -22.56 2.76
CA ILE A 153 5.13 -22.13 3.50
C ILE A 153 6.32 -22.35 2.57
N PRO A 154 7.08 -21.30 2.20
CA PRO A 154 8.26 -21.48 1.36
C PRO A 154 9.30 -22.32 2.11
N ALA A 155 9.45 -23.58 1.71
CA ALA A 155 10.52 -24.45 2.20
C ALA A 155 11.79 -24.20 1.37
N SER A 156 12.93 -23.99 2.03
CA SER A 156 14.23 -23.94 1.37
C SER A 156 14.76 -25.35 1.21
N MET A 157 14.67 -25.91 0.01
CA MET A 157 15.34 -27.17 -0.32
C MET A 157 16.75 -26.87 -0.84
N SER A 158 17.77 -27.52 -0.28
CA SER A 158 19.15 -27.44 -0.76
C SER A 158 19.42 -28.65 -1.65
N ALA A 159 19.64 -28.43 -2.95
CA ALA A 159 20.00 -29.48 -3.90
C ALA A 159 21.53 -29.55 -4.09
N LYS A 160 22.08 -30.76 -4.12
CA LYS A 160 23.50 -31.01 -4.46
C LYS A 160 23.62 -31.30 -5.97
N ASN A 161 24.76 -30.97 -6.56
CA ASN A 161 25.05 -31.30 -7.97
C ASN A 161 25.41 -32.78 -8.09
N ASP A 162 24.38 -33.62 -8.04
CA ASP A 162 24.46 -35.06 -8.25
C ASP A 162 23.85 -35.44 -9.61
N ALA A 163 24.19 -36.62 -10.11
CA ALA A 163 23.53 -37.19 -11.28
C ALA A 163 22.05 -37.49 -10.97
N ALA A 164 21.14 -37.18 -11.91
CA ALA A 164 19.70 -37.41 -11.74
C ALA A 164 19.36 -38.87 -11.45
N SER A 165 20.15 -39.81 -11.95
CA SER A 165 20.04 -41.24 -11.67
C SER A 165 20.05 -41.57 -10.16
N LYS A 166 20.65 -40.76 -9.29
CA LYS A 166 20.61 -41.00 -7.83
C LYS A 166 19.25 -40.73 -7.20
N LEU A 167 18.40 -39.94 -7.86
CA LEU A 167 17.03 -39.64 -7.43
C LEU A 167 16.02 -40.65 -8.01
N GLU A 168 16.40 -41.36 -9.07
CA GLU A 168 15.55 -42.36 -9.70
C GLU A 168 15.35 -43.59 -8.80
N GLU A 169 14.22 -44.27 -8.98
CA GLU A 169 13.95 -45.55 -8.32
C GLU A 169 14.99 -46.59 -8.79
N PRO A 170 15.48 -47.47 -7.89
CA PRO A 170 16.41 -48.52 -8.28
C PRO A 170 15.74 -49.49 -9.27
N GLY A 171 16.10 -49.38 -10.54
CA GLY A 171 15.63 -50.23 -11.62
C GLY A 171 16.77 -50.64 -12.56
N PRO A 172 16.53 -51.63 -13.44
CA PRO A 172 17.54 -52.12 -14.37
C PRO A 172 17.91 -51.12 -15.48
N THR A 173 17.08 -50.10 -15.71
CA THR A 173 17.28 -49.09 -16.76
C THR A 173 17.26 -47.69 -16.16
N VAL A 174 18.29 -46.91 -16.48
CA VAL A 174 18.37 -45.48 -16.16
C VAL A 174 17.69 -44.69 -17.27
N VAL A 175 16.80 -43.77 -16.90
CA VAL A 175 16.06 -42.95 -17.87
C VAL A 175 16.81 -41.65 -18.16
N SER A 176 17.35 -41.01 -17.13
CA SER A 176 18.04 -39.72 -17.25
C SER A 176 19.54 -39.81 -17.00
N THR A 177 20.32 -39.25 -17.92
CA THR A 177 21.78 -39.09 -17.79
C THR A 177 22.19 -37.67 -17.37
N ALA A 178 21.24 -36.78 -17.09
CA ALA A 178 21.52 -35.40 -16.73
C ALA A 178 21.94 -35.25 -15.25
N ASN A 179 22.50 -34.09 -14.90
CA ASN A 179 22.73 -33.71 -13.50
C ASN A 179 21.52 -32.95 -12.94
N LEU A 180 21.37 -32.94 -11.61
CA LEU A 180 20.28 -32.26 -10.91
C LEU A 180 20.36 -30.73 -11.01
N LEU A 181 21.59 -30.19 -11.03
CA LEU A 181 21.83 -28.74 -11.05
C LEU A 181 22.00 -28.26 -12.49
N ALA A 182 21.34 -27.15 -12.83
CA ALA A 182 21.46 -26.57 -14.16
C ALA A 182 22.84 -25.92 -14.37
N PRO A 183 23.35 -25.85 -15.61
CA PRO A 183 24.59 -25.14 -15.91
C PRO A 183 24.59 -23.67 -15.44
N GLU A 184 23.43 -23.00 -15.46
CA GLU A 184 23.26 -21.62 -14.99
C GLU A 184 23.35 -21.48 -13.46
N GLU A 185 23.05 -22.54 -12.71
CA GLU A 185 23.17 -22.56 -11.24
C GLU A 185 24.61 -22.90 -10.82
N ILE A 186 25.32 -23.72 -11.60
CA ILE A 186 26.76 -23.98 -11.42
C ILE A 186 27.58 -22.75 -11.82
N CYS A 187 27.22 -22.13 -12.94
CA CYS A 187 27.89 -21.00 -13.53
C CYS A 187 26.84 -19.95 -13.89
N PRO A 188 26.64 -18.90 -13.06
CA PRO A 188 25.64 -17.88 -13.33
C PRO A 188 25.88 -17.26 -14.71
N PRO A 189 24.82 -16.96 -15.47
CA PRO A 189 24.96 -16.43 -16.81
C PRO A 189 25.81 -15.15 -16.74
N ARG A 190 26.95 -15.18 -17.43
CA ARG A 190 27.87 -14.05 -17.52
C ARG A 190 27.19 -12.97 -18.35
N GLY A 191 26.43 -12.10 -17.68
CA GLY A 191 25.47 -11.18 -18.30
C GLY A 191 25.96 -10.51 -19.59
N GLU A 192 26.68 -9.40 -19.49
CA GLU A 192 27.37 -8.84 -20.66
C GLU A 192 28.76 -9.46 -20.78
N ILE A 193 29.23 -9.63 -22.02
CA ILE A 193 30.62 -9.98 -22.32
C ILE A 193 31.52 -9.03 -21.53
N LEU A 194 32.44 -9.57 -20.74
CA LEU A 194 33.35 -8.76 -19.94
C LEU A 194 34.38 -8.11 -20.85
N ILE A 195 34.09 -6.89 -21.28
CA ILE A 195 35.00 -6.04 -22.06
C ILE A 195 35.86 -5.23 -21.10
N GLY A 196 37.18 -5.21 -21.34
CA GLY A 196 38.12 -4.43 -20.54
C GLY A 196 37.82 -2.94 -20.57
N LYS A 197 38.23 -2.19 -19.53
CA LYS A 197 38.03 -0.72 -19.51
C LYS A 197 38.75 -0.01 -20.67
N ASN A 198 39.85 -0.59 -21.13
CA ASN A 198 40.71 -0.04 -22.17
C ASN A 198 40.17 -0.32 -23.59
N GLU A 199 39.35 -1.37 -23.74
CA GLU A 199 38.77 -1.80 -25.02
C GLU A 199 37.43 -1.09 -25.31
N ARG A 200 36.88 -0.38 -24.33
CA ARG A 200 35.58 0.29 -24.45
C ARG A 200 35.69 1.62 -25.20
N THR A 201 34.88 1.77 -26.25
CA THR A 201 34.74 3.05 -26.95
C THR A 201 34.06 4.11 -26.07
N LEU A 202 34.20 5.39 -26.45
CA LEU A 202 33.50 6.50 -25.77
C LEU A 202 31.98 6.36 -25.87
N ALA A 203 31.47 5.83 -26.99
CA ALA A 203 30.05 5.56 -27.20
C ALA A 203 29.53 4.49 -26.23
N ASP A 204 30.28 3.39 -26.07
CA ASP A 204 29.93 2.30 -25.15
C ASP A 204 29.92 2.77 -23.70
N ARG A 205 30.92 3.57 -23.29
CA ARG A 205 30.95 4.19 -21.96
C ARG A 205 29.70 5.04 -21.70
N ARG A 206 29.23 5.81 -22.70
CA ARG A 206 28.02 6.64 -22.60
C ARG A 206 26.75 5.78 -22.51
N ARG A 207 26.65 4.71 -23.31
CA ARG A 207 25.53 3.75 -23.27
C ARG A 207 25.46 3.04 -21.92
N HIS A 208 26.58 2.53 -21.43
CA HIS A 208 26.69 1.87 -20.13
C HIS A 208 26.26 2.81 -18.99
N ARG A 209 26.71 4.06 -18.99
CA ARG A 209 26.27 5.07 -18.00
C ARG A 209 24.76 5.29 -18.02
N ARG A 210 24.15 5.44 -19.21
CA ARG A 210 22.69 5.60 -19.34
C ARG A 210 21.94 4.36 -18.85
N LYS A 211 22.43 3.16 -19.16
CA LYS A 211 21.88 1.89 -18.65
C LYS A 211 21.92 1.85 -17.13
N LEU A 212 23.06 2.17 -16.52
CA LEU A 212 23.21 2.19 -15.07
C LEU A 212 22.32 3.25 -14.40
N MET A 213 22.19 4.44 -15.00
CA MET A 213 21.24 5.47 -14.54
C MET A 213 19.79 4.99 -14.61
N ARG A 214 19.40 4.27 -15.67
CA ARG A 214 18.06 3.68 -15.80
C ARG A 214 17.78 2.65 -14.71
N ILE A 215 18.74 1.75 -14.46
CA ILE A 215 18.63 0.72 -13.42
C ILE A 215 18.51 1.39 -12.04
N ARG A 216 19.39 2.37 -11.74
CA ARG A 216 19.37 3.10 -10.48
C ARG A 216 18.06 3.88 -10.28
N SER A 217 17.52 4.51 -11.32
CA SER A 217 16.22 5.21 -11.27
C SER A 217 15.08 4.26 -10.93
N LYS A 218 15.06 3.06 -11.53
CA LYS A 218 14.07 2.01 -11.20
C LYS A 218 14.17 1.51 -9.76
N GLN A 219 15.39 1.45 -9.20
CA GLN A 219 15.61 1.04 -7.81
C GLN A 219 15.28 2.14 -6.80
N LEU A 220 15.51 3.41 -7.15
CA LEU A 220 15.20 4.58 -6.30
C LEU A 220 13.70 4.90 -6.28
N ASN A 221 13.01 4.64 -7.38
CA ASN A 221 11.56 4.74 -7.49
C ASN A 221 10.96 3.33 -7.64
N PRO A 222 11.05 2.46 -6.61
CA PRO A 222 10.24 1.25 -6.64
C PRO A 222 8.77 1.70 -6.69
N PRO A 223 7.87 0.98 -7.38
CA PRO A 223 6.45 1.26 -7.28
C PRO A 223 6.10 1.30 -5.79
N LYS A 224 5.65 2.46 -5.30
CA LYS A 224 5.42 2.71 -3.87
C LYS A 224 4.56 1.58 -3.30
N LYS A 225 5.20 0.65 -2.59
CA LYS A 225 4.54 -0.38 -1.79
C LYS A 225 4.37 0.22 -0.40
N GLY A 226 3.14 0.58 -0.04
CA GLY A 226 2.84 1.15 1.28
C GLY A 226 3.03 2.66 1.37
N LYS A 227 2.15 3.32 2.13
CA LYS A 227 2.47 4.59 2.78
C LYS A 227 3.64 4.30 3.72
N VAL A 228 4.87 4.50 3.25
CA VAL A 228 6.02 4.57 4.15
C VAL A 228 5.96 5.97 4.74
N ASP A 229 5.77 6.09 6.06
CA ASP A 229 5.66 7.38 6.75
C ASP A 229 6.81 8.30 6.32
N GLU A 230 6.50 9.28 5.47
CA GLU A 230 7.50 10.17 4.89
C GLU A 230 8.23 10.97 5.99
N GLN A 231 7.56 11.16 7.14
CA GLN A 231 8.14 11.70 8.38
C GLN A 231 9.25 10.80 8.93
N GLN A 232 9.06 9.48 9.00
CA GLN A 232 10.07 8.55 9.50
C GLN A 232 11.28 8.49 8.56
N MET A 233 11.06 8.52 7.24
CA MET A 233 12.16 8.60 6.26
C MET A 233 12.91 9.94 6.31
N ALA A 234 12.19 11.06 6.51
CA ALA A 234 12.81 12.37 6.69
C ALA A 234 13.65 12.41 7.96
N MET A 235 13.13 11.90 9.09
CA MET A 235 13.88 11.77 10.34
C MET A 235 15.10 10.86 10.17
N ALA A 236 14.97 9.70 9.53
CA ALA A 236 16.09 8.79 9.26
C ALA A 236 17.18 9.42 8.37
N LYS A 237 16.80 10.30 7.45
CA LYS A 237 17.74 11.06 6.62
C LYS A 237 18.49 12.10 7.45
N VAL A 238 17.78 12.81 8.34
CA VAL A 238 18.37 13.79 9.26
C VAL A 238 19.32 13.10 10.25
N THR A 239 18.94 11.95 10.80
CA THR A 239 19.83 11.19 11.70
C THR A 239 21.08 10.70 11.00
N LYS A 240 20.95 10.19 9.77
CA LYS A 240 22.10 9.80 8.94
C LYS A 240 23.02 10.97 8.60
N MET A 241 22.47 12.18 8.43
CA MET A 241 23.27 13.39 8.20
C MET A 241 24.00 13.85 9.47
N ALA A 242 23.39 13.69 10.65
CA ALA A 242 24.01 14.00 11.93
C ALA A 242 25.20 13.07 12.27
N HIS A 243 25.17 11.80 11.84
CA HIS A 243 26.26 10.84 12.06
C HIS A 243 27.48 11.00 11.12
N ARG A 244 27.48 11.97 10.21
CA ARG A 244 28.65 12.22 9.33
C ARG A 244 29.73 13.00 10.09
N PRO A 245 31.03 12.65 9.95
CA PRO A 245 32.10 13.41 10.57
C PRO A 245 32.08 14.87 10.07
N ASN A 246 32.20 15.84 10.98
CA ASN A 246 32.03 17.29 10.77
C ASN A 246 30.60 17.78 10.43
N SER A 247 29.55 17.08 10.86
CA SER A 247 28.18 17.60 10.72
C SER A 247 27.82 18.58 11.85
N ASN A 248 27.15 19.69 11.51
CA ASN A 248 26.67 20.71 12.47
C ASN A 248 25.28 20.39 13.05
N ILE A 249 24.76 19.18 12.83
CA ILE A 249 23.39 18.80 13.20
C ILE A 249 23.44 17.99 14.50
N LYS A 250 22.90 18.54 15.59
CA LYS A 250 22.77 17.84 16.88
C LYS A 250 21.34 17.34 17.06
N ILE A 251 21.17 16.03 17.27
CA ILE A 251 19.87 15.44 17.60
C ILE A 251 19.67 15.58 19.11
N VAL A 252 18.67 16.34 19.52
CA VAL A 252 18.23 16.38 20.93
C VAL A 252 17.21 15.26 21.11
N LYS A 253 17.46 14.38 22.09
CA LYS A 253 16.53 13.30 22.47
C LYS A 253 15.39 13.83 23.30
#